data_AF-A0A9E2CH89-F1
#
_entry.id   AF-A0A9E2CH89-F1
#
_cell.length_a   1.000
_cell.length_b   1.000
_cell.length_c   1.000
_cell.angle_alpha   90.00
_cell.angle_beta   90.00
_cell.angle_gamma   90.00
#
_symmetry.space_group_name_H-M   'P 1'
#
loop_
_entity.id
_entity.type
_entity.pdbx_description
1 polymer ?
#
loop_
_entity_poly.entity_id
_entity_poly.type
_entity_poly.pdbx_seq_one_letter_code
_entity_poly.pdbx_strand_id
1 'polypeptide(L)' 'DPNEFSIERVNEGWRVVGQSIERAAQMTYWEYDQSVRRFQRILETLGIDQALRDAGVQQGDTVLIGDFELEWED' A
#
# COMPACT_ATOMS: atom_id res chain seq x y z
N ASP A 1 -7.23 10.16 12.55
CA ASP A 1 -6.82 11.14 11.52
C ASP A 1 -7.13 10.53 10.14
N PRO A 2 -7.63 11.26 9.13
CA PRO A 2 -7.80 10.67 7.78
C PRO A 2 -6.50 10.06 7.22
N ASN A 3 -5.33 10.49 7.69
CA ASN A 3 -4.03 9.93 7.31
C ASN A 3 -3.52 8.84 8.26
N GLU A 4 -4.33 8.41 9.24
CA GLU A 4 -3.96 7.36 10.17
C GLU A 4 -3.99 6.00 9.47
N PHE A 5 -2.93 5.23 9.65
CA PHE A 5 -2.79 3.87 9.13
C PHE A 5 -2.01 3.00 10.12
N SER A 6 -2.13 1.68 9.95
CA SER A 6 -1.31 0.70 10.64
C SER A 6 -0.78 -0.35 9.67
N ILE A 7 0.41 -0.88 9.96
CA ILE A 7 1.03 -1.95 9.20
C ILE A 7 1.19 -3.16 10.11
N GLU A 8 0.79 -4.34 9.64
CA GLU A 8 0.92 -5.60 10.34
C GLU A 8 1.56 -6.66 9.43
N ARG A 9 2.49 -7.44 9.97
CA ARG A 9 3.02 -8.62 9.29
C ARG A 9 2.00 -9.76 9.42
N VAL A 10 1.56 -10.30 8.30
CA VAL A 10 0.66 -11.46 8.21
C VAL A 10 1.35 -12.60 7.47
N ASN A 11 0.72 -13.78 7.40
CA ASN A 11 1.33 -14.95 6.74
C ASN A 11 1.55 -14.71 5.25
N GLU A 12 0.66 -13.94 4.63
CA GLU A 12 0.63 -13.63 3.21
C GLU A 12 1.55 -12.47 2.83
N GLY A 13 2.04 -11.68 3.80
CA GLY A 13 2.85 -10.49 3.53
C GLY A 13 2.63 -9.36 4.54
N TRP A 14 2.45 -8.13 4.05
CA TRP A 14 2.26 -6.92 4.83
C TRP A 14 0.85 -6.37 4.66
N ARG A 15 0.04 -6.39 5.71
CA ARG A 15 -1.30 -5.78 5.69
C ARG A 15 -1.20 -4.31 6.09
N VAL A 16 -1.69 -3.42 5.24
CA VAL A 16 -1.87 -2.00 5.54
C VAL A 16 -3.35 -1.73 5.74
N VAL A 17 -3.70 -1.18 6.89
CA VAL A 17 -5.07 -0.80 7.24
C VAL A 17 -5.15 0.71 7.36
N GLY A 18 -6.14 1.33 6.72
CA GLY A 18 -6.33 2.77 6.80
C GLY A 18 -7.38 3.29 5.83
N GLN A 19 -8.30 4.12 6.33
CA GLN A 19 -9.46 4.56 5.55
C GLN A 19 -9.09 5.27 4.24
N SER A 20 -8.06 6.12 4.25
CA SER A 20 -7.66 6.86 3.06
C SER A 20 -6.97 5.97 2.02
N ILE A 21 -6.12 5.05 2.47
CA ILE A 21 -5.39 4.18 1.54
C ILE A 21 -6.30 3.10 0.93
N GLU A 22 -7.23 2.55 1.71
CA GLU A 22 -8.24 1.61 1.22
C GLU A 22 -9.16 2.25 0.17
N ARG A 23 -9.61 3.49 0.43
CA ARG A 23 -10.40 4.25 -0.57
C ARG A 23 -9.58 4.52 -1.82
N ALA A 24 -8.32 4.90 -1.68
CA ALA A 24 -7.44 5.12 -2.83
C ALA A 24 -7.27 3.84 -3.66
N ALA A 25 -7.10 2.69 -3.01
CA ALA A 25 -6.96 1.39 -3.67
C ALA A 25 -8.24 1.03 -4.45
N GLN A 26 -9.42 1.20 -3.83
CA GLN A 26 -10.72 1.00 -4.47
C GLN A 26 -10.96 1.89 -5.70
N MET A 27 -10.39 3.11 -5.70
CA MET A 27 -10.51 4.06 -6.80
C MET A 27 -9.41 3.90 -7.87
N THR A 28 -8.47 2.97 -7.68
CA THR A 28 -7.35 2.76 -8.60
C THR A 28 -7.74 1.76 -9.68
N TYR A 29 -7.54 2.16 -10.94
CA TYR A 29 -7.69 1.25 -12.08
C TYR A 29 -6.36 0.53 -12.32
N TRP A 30 -6.20 -0.65 -11.73
CA TRP A 30 -4.94 -1.40 -11.68
C TRP A 30 -4.39 -1.86 -13.04
N GLU A 31 -5.23 -1.93 -14.06
CA GLU A 31 -4.84 -2.28 -15.43
C GLU A 31 -4.14 -1.12 -16.19
N TYR A 32 -4.09 0.08 -15.60
CA TYR A 32 -3.45 1.24 -16.23
C TYR A 32 -2.26 1.74 -15.40
N ASP A 33 -1.06 1.69 -15.99
CA ASP A 33 0.19 2.13 -15.35
C ASP A 33 0.13 3.55 -14.77
N GLN A 34 -0.60 4.45 -15.42
CA GLN A 34 -0.75 5.83 -14.93
C GLN A 34 -1.51 5.89 -13.60
N SER A 35 -2.53 5.05 -13.44
CA SER A 35 -3.30 4.93 -12.19
C SER A 35 -2.45 4.30 -11.10
N VAL A 36 -1.67 3.25 -11.43
CA VAL A 36 -0.75 2.61 -10.48
C VAL A 36 0.32 3.59 -9.99
N ARG A 37 0.94 4.36 -10.89
CA ARG A 37 1.89 5.42 -10.49
C ARG A 37 1.26 6.49 -9.62
N ARG A 38 -0.02 6.82 -9.83
CA ARG A 38 -0.74 7.74 -8.96
C ARG A 38 -0.94 7.13 -7.57
N PHE A 39 -1.25 5.85 -7.49
CA PHE A 39 -1.41 5.14 -6.22
C PHE A 39 -0.09 5.08 -5.43
N GLN A 40 1.04 4.81 -6.09
CA GLN A 40 2.37 4.85 -5.46
C GLN A 40 2.64 6.21 -4.81
N ARG A 41 2.35 7.32 -5.49
CA ARG A 41 2.48 8.68 -4.91
C ARG A 41 1.58 8.92 -3.71
N ILE A 42 0.41 8.26 -3.64
CA ILE A 42 -0.47 8.33 -2.48
C ILE A 42 0.18 7.61 -1.29
N LEU A 43 0.79 6.44 -1.50
CA LEU A 43 1.56 5.75 -0.44
C LEU A 43 2.68 6.62 0.11
N GLU A 44 3.46 7.27 -0.77
CA GLU A 44 4.53 8.21 -0.38
C GLU A 44 3.96 9.39 0.43
N THR A 45 2.88 10.01 -0.06
CA THR A 45 2.25 11.19 0.58
C THR A 45 1.69 10.86 1.96
N LEU A 46 1.15 9.65 2.13
CA LEU A 46 0.64 9.17 3.42
C LEU A 46 1.75 8.65 4.34
N GLY A 47 2.99 8.56 3.87
CA GLY A 47 4.12 8.00 4.63
C GLY A 47 4.09 6.47 4.78
N ILE A 48 3.22 5.79 4.04
CA ILE A 48 3.05 4.33 4.11
C ILE A 48 4.24 3.63 3.48
N ASP A 49 4.78 4.17 2.38
CA ASP A 49 5.98 3.63 1.72
C ASP A 49 7.15 3.53 2.71
N GLN A 50 7.52 4.66 3.33
CA GLN A 50 8.60 4.68 4.32
C GLN A 50 8.31 3.76 5.51
N ALA A 51 7.06 3.71 5.98
CA ALA A 51 6.69 2.84 7.09
C ALA A 51 6.78 1.34 6.74
N LEU A 52 6.49 0.96 5.49
CA LEU A 52 6.70 -0.41 5.01
C LEU A 52 8.19 -0.74 4.92
N ARG A 53 9.02 0.19 4.42
CA ARG A 53 10.49 0.04 4.41
C ARG A 53 11.07 -0.11 5.80
N ASP A 54 10.63 0.72 6.75
CA ASP A 54 11.06 0.67 8.14
C ASP A 54 10.60 -0.62 8.84
N ALA A 55 9.45 -1.16 8.44
CA ALA A 55 8.97 -2.47 8.90
C ALA A 55 9.78 -3.64 8.30
N GLY A 56 10.49 -3.41 7.19
CA GLY A 56 11.35 -4.39 6.54
C GLY A 56 10.70 -5.13 5.39
N VAL A 57 9.79 -4.48 4.65
CA VAL A 57 9.30 -4.99 3.36
C VAL A 57 10.47 -5.21 2.39
N GLN A 58 10.39 -6.26 1.60
CA GLN A 58 11.41 -6.60 0.60
C GLN A 58 10.80 -6.63 -0.81
N GLN A 59 11.64 -6.47 -1.84
CA GLN A 59 11.22 -6.65 -3.22
C GLN A 59 10.58 -8.04 -3.42
N GLY A 60 9.39 -8.07 -4.01
CA GLY A 60 8.61 -9.29 -4.21
C GLY A 60 7.72 -9.68 -3.02
N ASP A 61 7.80 -9.00 -1.87
CA ASP A 61 6.83 -9.19 -0.79
C ASP A 61 5.43 -8.74 -1.26
N THR A 62 4.40 -9.42 -0.76
CA THR A 62 3.01 -9.00 -1.00
C THR A 62 2.57 -7.96 0.02
N VAL A 63 1.96 -6.88 -0.46
CA VAL A 63 1.31 -5.83 0.34
C VAL A 63 -0.20 -5.92 0.12
N LEU A 64 -0.95 -6.09 1.22
CA LEU A 64 -2.40 -6.22 1.23
C LEU A 64 -3.03 -4.92 1.69
N ILE A 65 -3.95 -4.36 0.88
CA ILE A 65 -4.65 -3.10 1.16
C ILE A 65 -6.14 -3.31 0.86
N GLY A 66 -6.96 -3.44 1.90
CA GLY A 66 -8.36 -3.86 1.75
C GLY A 66 -8.45 -5.23 1.05
N ASP A 67 -9.14 -5.28 -0.09
CA ASP A 67 -9.29 -6.48 -0.92
C ASP A 67 -8.23 -6.60 -2.03
N PHE A 68 -7.24 -5.70 -2.05
CA PHE A 68 -6.20 -5.65 -3.09
C PHE A 68 -4.89 -6.23 -2.58
N GLU A 69 -4.22 -7.00 -3.45
CA GLU A 69 -2.89 -7.55 -3.24
C GLU A 69 -1.95 -6.95 -4.29
N LEU A 70 -0.80 -6.45 -3.82
CA LEU A 70 0.19 -5.77 -4.64
C LEU A 70 1.56 -6.39 -4.37
N GLU A 71 2.32 -6.66 -5.41
CA GLU A 71 3.72 -7.00 -5.25
C GLU A 71 4.52 -5.72 -4.97
N TRP A 72 5.40 -5.77 -3.98
CA TRP A 72 6.28 -4.66 -3.64
C TRP A 72 7.43 -4.56 -4.65
N GLU A 73 7.47 -3.43 -5.37
CA GLU A 73 8.57 -3.04 -6.24
C GLU A 73 9.28 -1.82 -5.63
N ASP A 74 10.60 -1.93 -5.41
CA ASP A 74 11.48 -0.84 -4.96
C ASP A 74 12.19 -0.16 -6.16
#